data_AF-A0A8K0PCT7-F1
#
_entry.id   AF-A0A8K0PCT7-F1
#
_cell.length_a   1.000
_cell.length_b   1.000
_cell.length_c   1.000
_cell.angle_alpha   90.00
_cell.angle_beta   90.00
_cell.angle_gamma   90.00
#
_symmetry.space_group_name_H-M   'P 1'
#
loop_
_entity.id
_entity.type
_entity.pdbx_description
1 polymer ?
#
loop_
_entity_poly.entity_id
_entity_poly.type
_entity_poly.pdbx_seq_one_letter_code
_entity_poly.pdbx_strand_id
1 'polypeptide(L)'
;MFRRLENLHGVKYVNYIGDGDSKTYKGVVTESPYGETIDIKKNERINHVQKRMGTRLHACKKGKPGIGGKGKLTAKLIDSLSNYYGLAN
;
A
#
# COMPACT_ATOMS: atom_id res chain seq x y z
N MET A 1 19.94 10.45 -9.50
CA MET A 1 18.61 10.52 -10.14
C MET A 1 17.75 11.65 -9.55
N PHE A 2 17.48 11.65 -8.25
CA PHE A 2 16.61 12.64 -7.57
C PHE A 2 17.07 14.10 -7.72
N ARG A 3 18.33 14.37 -7.37
CA ARG A 3 18.92 15.73 -7.43
C ARG A 3 19.05 16.29 -8.86
N ARG A 4 19.13 15.40 -9.87
CA ARG A 4 19.18 15.81 -11.28
C ARG A 4 17.86 16.47 -11.71
N LEU A 5 16.72 15.91 -11.30
CA LEU A 5 15.41 16.46 -11.66
C LEU A 5 15.14 17.80 -10.96
N GLU A 6 15.57 17.92 -9.70
CA GLU A 6 15.54 19.18 -8.96
C GLU A 6 16.35 20.26 -9.68
N ASN A 7 17.56 19.94 -10.13
CA ASN A 7 18.42 20.91 -10.82
C ASN A 7 17.90 21.33 -12.21
N LEU A 8 17.25 20.42 -12.94
CA LEU A 8 16.76 20.68 -14.31
C LEU A 8 15.37 21.32 -14.35
N HIS A 9 14.50 20.97 -13.40
CA HIS A 9 13.07 21.32 -13.45
C HIS A 9 12.51 21.88 -12.14
N GLY A 10 13.30 21.94 -11.06
CA GLY A 10 12.83 22.41 -9.75
C GLY A 10 11.83 21.47 -9.07
N VAL A 11 11.71 20.21 -9.53
CA VAL A 11 10.72 19.24 -9.05
C VAL A 11 11.34 18.27 -8.05
N LYS A 12 10.59 17.95 -6.98
CA LYS A 12 11.00 17.03 -5.91
C LYS A 12 10.02 15.88 -5.76
N TYR A 13 10.56 14.67 -5.58
CA TYR A 13 9.78 13.47 -5.28
C TYR A 13 9.57 13.35 -3.77
N VAL A 14 8.39 13.74 -3.29
CA VAL A 14 8.03 13.69 -1.86
C VAL A 14 7.24 12.44 -1.46
N ASN A 15 6.66 11.74 -2.45
CA ASN A 15 5.88 10.52 -2.20
C ASN A 15 6.60 9.31 -2.80
N TYR A 16 6.93 8.34 -1.96
CA TYR A 16 7.49 7.06 -2.35
C TYR A 16 6.38 6.03 -2.51
N ILE A 17 6.33 5.38 -3.67
CA ILE A 17 5.36 4.32 -3.95
C ILE A 17 6.12 2.99 -4.11
N GLY A 18 5.95 2.06 -3.17
CA GLY A 18 6.60 0.74 -3.21
C GLY A 18 5.64 -0.40 -2.85
N ASP A 19 5.81 -1.57 -3.47
CA ASP A 19 5.04 -2.79 -3.16
C ASP A 19 5.74 -3.58 -2.05
N GLY A 20 5.53 -3.18 -0.79
CA GLY A 20 6.10 -3.86 0.38
C GLY A 20 7.62 -3.73 0.55
N ASP A 21 8.36 -3.32 -0.48
CA ASP A 21 9.81 -3.16 -0.41
C ASP A 21 10.18 -2.03 0.55
N SER A 22 10.67 -2.45 1.71
CA SER A 22 11.02 -1.58 2.83
C SER A 22 12.52 -1.30 2.86
N LYS A 23 13.35 -2.00 2.08
CA LYS A 23 14.80 -1.75 2.03
C LYS A 23 15.11 -0.55 1.15
N THR A 24 14.49 -0.45 -0.04
CA THR A 24 14.69 0.70 -0.93
C THR A 24 14.15 1.99 -0.32
N TYR A 25 12.98 1.95 0.33
CA TYR A 25 12.48 3.13 1.06
C TYR A 25 13.46 3.60 2.14
N LYS A 26 14.00 2.68 2.94
CA LYS A 26 15.01 3.01 3.95
C LYS A 26 16.25 3.64 3.33
N GLY A 27 16.77 3.07 2.23
CA GLY A 27 17.90 3.64 1.50
C GLY A 27 17.64 5.08 1.04
N VAL A 28 16.46 5.33 0.46
CA VAL A 28 16.05 6.66 0.01
C VAL A 28 15.92 7.66 1.17
N VAL A 29 15.37 7.26 2.31
CA VAL A 29 15.30 8.12 3.51
C VAL A 29 16.69 8.40 4.07
N THR A 30 17.56 7.38 4.15
CA THR A 30 18.94 7.53 4.64
C THR A 30 19.77 8.44 3.74
N GLU A 31 19.62 8.35 2.42
CA GLU A 31 20.32 9.23 1.48
C GLU A 31 19.89 10.70 1.56
N SER A 32 18.71 10.98 2.17
CA SER A 32 18.16 12.33 2.35
C SER A 32 18.40 13.23 1.12
N PRO A 33 17.85 12.88 -0.06
CA PRO A 33 18.26 13.49 -1.32
C PRO A 33 18.07 15.01 -1.37
N TYR A 34 17.12 15.53 -0.58
CA TYR A 34 16.75 16.94 -0.47
C TYR A 34 17.11 17.58 0.89
N GLY A 35 17.86 16.89 1.75
CA GLY A 35 18.21 17.34 3.10
C GLY A 35 17.08 17.24 4.12
N GLU A 36 17.33 17.71 5.35
CA GLU A 36 16.43 17.58 6.51
C GLU A 36 15.12 18.36 6.40
N THR A 37 14.97 19.19 5.38
CA THR A 37 13.77 20.03 5.19
C THR A 37 12.58 19.28 4.57
N ILE A 38 12.82 18.13 3.94
CA ILE A 38 11.79 17.41 3.18
C ILE A 38 11.79 15.92 3.51
N ASP A 39 10.72 15.49 4.17
CA ASP A 39 10.45 14.09 4.46
C ASP A 39 9.76 13.39 3.28
N ILE A 40 10.35 12.28 2.83
CA ILE A 40 9.75 11.42 1.81
C ILE A 40 8.70 10.52 2.48
N LYS A 41 7.43 10.69 2.11
CA LYS A 41 6.31 9.91 2.65
C LYS A 41 6.14 8.60 1.89
N LYS A 42 6.08 7.47 2.60
CA LYS A 42 5.71 6.19 2.01
C LYS A 42 4.20 6.11 1.83
N ASN A 43 3.75 6.08 0.57
CA ASN A 43 2.35 5.83 0.25
C ASN A 43 2.14 4.33 0.03
N GLU A 44 1.12 3.80 0.71
CA GLU A 44 0.68 2.42 0.53
C GLU A 44 -0.05 2.30 -0.82
N ARG A 45 0.32 1.30 -1.63
CA ARG A 45 -0.36 1.04 -2.91
C ARG A 45 -1.76 0.51 -2.65
N ILE A 46 -2.72 0.89 -3.51
CA ILE A 46 -4.10 0.37 -3.50
C ILE A 46 -4.12 -1.17 -3.55
N ASN A 47 -3.24 -1.78 -4.34
CA ASN A 47 -3.05 -3.24 -4.39
C ASN A 47 -2.70 -3.85 -3.01
N HIS A 48 -1.99 -3.11 -2.16
CA HIS A 48 -1.66 -3.59 -0.83
C HIS A 48 -2.90 -3.55 0.09
N VAL A 49 -3.77 -2.55 -0.07
CA VAL A 49 -5.08 -2.50 0.63
C VAL A 49 -5.94 -3.70 0.23
N GLN A 50 -6.04 -4.00 -1.07
CA GLN A 50 -6.75 -5.19 -1.59
C GLN A 50 -6.21 -6.49 -0.98
N LYS A 51 -4.89 -6.72 -1.05
CA LYS A 51 -4.22 -7.91 -0.48
C LYS A 51 -4.47 -8.01 1.03
N ARG A 52 -4.28 -6.90 1.76
CA ARG A 52 -4.42 -6.85 3.22
C ARG A 52 -5.85 -7.14 3.67
N MET A 53 -6.84 -6.59 2.95
CA MET A 53 -8.25 -6.86 3.23
C MET A 53 -8.60 -8.32 3.01
N GLY A 54 -8.19 -8.91 1.88
CA GLY A 54 -8.48 -10.31 1.56
C GLY A 54 -7.96 -11.24 2.64
N THR A 55 -6.67 -11.08 2.99
CA THR A 55 -6.02 -11.87 4.04
C THR A 55 -6.73 -11.74 5.39
N ARG A 56 -7.09 -10.53 5.81
CA ARG A 56 -7.76 -10.29 7.10
C ARG A 56 -9.17 -10.87 7.13
N LEU A 57 -9.93 -10.75 6.05
CA LEU A 57 -11.28 -11.30 5.96
C LEU A 57 -11.26 -12.83 5.94
N HIS A 58 -10.32 -13.44 5.22
CA HIS A 58 -10.12 -14.89 5.25
C HIS A 58 -9.73 -15.39 6.64
N ALA A 59 -8.83 -14.70 7.32
CA ALA A 59 -8.46 -15.02 8.70
C ALA A 59 -9.65 -14.88 9.66
N CYS A 60 -10.45 -13.81 9.53
CA CYS A 60 -11.65 -13.60 10.32
C CYS A 60 -12.68 -14.73 10.11
N LYS A 61 -12.92 -15.11 8.85
CA LYS A 61 -13.84 -16.20 8.49
C LYS A 61 -13.42 -17.53 9.11
N LYS A 62 -12.11 -17.80 9.18
CA LYS A 62 -11.56 -19.03 9.80
C LYS A 62 -11.56 -18.97 11.32
N GLY A 63 -11.29 -17.80 11.91
CA GLY A 63 -11.13 -17.62 13.35
C GLY A 63 -12.42 -17.35 14.12
N LYS A 64 -13.53 -17.01 13.45
CA LYS A 64 -14.82 -16.74 14.09
C LYS A 64 -15.91 -17.67 13.54
N PRO A 65 -16.28 -18.75 14.27
CA PRO A 65 -17.38 -19.61 13.82
C PRO A 65 -18.68 -18.82 13.72
N GLY A 66 -19.53 -19.16 12.75
CA GLY A 66 -20.85 -18.54 12.55
C GLY A 66 -20.89 -17.33 11.60
N ILE A 67 -19.74 -16.76 11.21
CA ILE A 67 -19.71 -15.65 10.24
C ILE A 67 -19.61 -16.13 8.78
N GLY A 68 -19.22 -17.38 8.56
CA GLY A 68 -19.22 -18.01 7.23
C GLY A 68 -20.57 -18.64 6.87
N GLY A 69 -20.78 -18.90 5.58
CA GLY A 69 -21.96 -19.59 5.06
C GLY A 69 -22.72 -18.80 4.00
N LYS A 70 -23.75 -19.41 3.41
CA LYS A 70 -24.62 -18.78 2.40
C LYS A 70 -25.31 -17.54 3.01
N GLY A 71 -25.26 -16.42 2.30
CA GLY A 71 -25.80 -15.13 2.77
C GLY A 71 -24.94 -14.40 3.82
N LYS A 72 -23.74 -14.90 4.14
CA LYS A 72 -22.79 -14.30 5.08
C LYS A 72 -21.42 -14.07 4.42
N LEU A 73 -20.33 -14.13 5.19
CA LEU A 73 -18.96 -13.94 4.70
C LEU A 73 -18.50 -15.15 3.87
N THR A 74 -18.85 -15.15 2.58
CA THR A 74 -18.42 -16.15 1.60
C THR A 74 -17.07 -15.77 0.97
N ALA A 75 -16.35 -16.74 0.38
CA ALA A 75 -15.10 -16.45 -0.34
C ALA A 75 -15.33 -15.45 -1.48
N LYS A 76 -16.38 -15.66 -2.29
CA LYS A 76 -16.77 -14.74 -3.36
C LYS A 76 -17.04 -13.32 -2.87
N LEU A 77 -17.69 -13.16 -1.71
CA LEU A 77 -17.93 -11.85 -1.13
C LEU A 77 -16.63 -11.19 -0.66
N ILE A 78 -15.72 -11.96 -0.06
CA ILE A 78 -14.37 -11.46 0.32
C ILE A 78 -13.63 -10.98 -0.92
N ASP A 79 -13.60 -11.76 -1.99
CA ASP A 79 -12.94 -11.38 -3.25
C ASP A 79 -13.55 -10.11 -3.85
N SER A 80 -14.88 -10.03 -3.88
CA SER A 80 -15.59 -8.84 -4.37
C SER A 80 -15.27 -7.58 -3.54
N LEU A 81 -15.25 -7.69 -2.21
CA LEU A 81 -14.91 -6.58 -1.32
C LEU A 81 -13.45 -6.17 -1.49
N SER A 82 -12.52 -7.13 -1.52
CA SER A 82 -11.11 -6.87 -1.75
C SER A 82 -10.88 -6.18 -3.10
N ASN A 83 -11.52 -6.65 -4.18
CA ASN A 83 -11.39 -6.06 -5.51
C ASN A 83 -12.01 -4.66 -5.59
N TYR A 84 -13.15 -4.41 -4.93
CA TYR A 84 -13.76 -3.09 -4.89
C TYR A 84 -12.79 -2.02 -4.37
N TYR A 85 -12.11 -2.30 -3.25
CA TYR A 85 -11.10 -1.39 -2.72
C TYR A 85 -9.76 -1.44 -3.46
N GLY A 86 -9.50 -2.49 -4.24
CA GLY A 86 -8.35 -2.57 -5.15
C GLY A 86 -8.50 -1.78 -6.44
N LEU A 87 -9.75 -1.45 -6.81
CA LEU A 87 -10.11 -0.70 -8.01
C LEU A 87 -10.58 0.72 -7.70
N ALA A 88 -10.63 1.11 -6.42
CA ALA A 88 -10.96 2.45 -6.00
C ALA A 88 -9.83 3.41 -6.39
N ASN A 89 -10.03 4.13 -7.50
CA ASN A 89 -9.18 5.24 -7.99
C ASN A 89 -9.63 6.56 -7.38
#